data_AF-A0A4U1MF26-F1
#
_entry.id   AF-A0A4U1MF26-F1
#
_cell.length_a   1.000
_cell.length_b   1.000
_cell.length_c   1.000
_cell.angle_alpha   90.00
_cell.angle_beta   90.00
_cell.angle_gamma   90.00
#
_symmetry.space_group_name_H-M   'P 1'
#
loop_
_entity.id
_entity.type
_entity.pdbx_description
1 polymer ?
#
loop_
_entity_poly.entity_id
_entity_poly.type
_entity_poly.pdbx_seq_one_letter_code
_entity_poly.pdbx_strand_id
1 'polypeptide(L)'
;MHELQGTPYLLLDLGDHSDKVHPITEGTVGKGNVQLLNDLQYDYATIGNNEGITFSKKELEELYTEAEFEVIVSNLYHQDGTRPSWAIPYKIHELSGVKVGIIGITIPYEQFYSLLGWTIDSPYNYLQELVNDVREESDVVILMSHMGLGNDEQLAREMTGIDVIIGAHTHHVLKHGVVVNDTLITQAGKNGNYVGEVTISYDIEREYVLEKEAYAVSVRNRKEDDPTRKSIQHLSIKAQNLLDEVVCRLEQPLEAEWFKRSVLPDELAAALREWCHADIGMINSGMLLDGLSEGNISRENIHRICPHPVNPCKVILKGSELREIISYAMTDDIVNLSFKGLGFRGEVMGIMAFDGLEVKTVLMEDGLQHVTDILHNGQQLASDEEYAVATADMFTFGKFYPQMKHAKKKYYLPEMLRDLLAWRLENRY
;
A
#
# COMPACT_ATOMS: atom_id res chain seq x y z
N MET A 1 -15.43 -18.80 -17.77
CA MET A 1 -16.52 -18.64 -18.78
C MET A 1 -15.96 -18.72 -20.18
N HIS A 2 -14.91 -17.95 -20.49
CA HIS A 2 -14.21 -18.01 -21.79
C HIS A 2 -13.64 -19.40 -22.11
N GLU A 3 -13.02 -20.10 -21.16
CA GLU A 3 -12.60 -21.51 -21.35
C GLU A 3 -13.75 -22.41 -21.80
N LEU A 4 -14.91 -22.32 -21.12
CA LEU A 4 -16.09 -23.11 -21.46
C LEU A 4 -16.67 -22.75 -22.83
N GLN A 5 -16.41 -21.53 -23.31
CA GLN A 5 -16.83 -21.03 -24.61
C GLN A 5 -15.76 -21.23 -25.69
N GLY A 6 -14.57 -21.74 -25.34
CA GLY A 6 -13.43 -21.88 -26.26
C GLY A 6 -12.95 -20.54 -26.83
N THR A 7 -13.24 -19.42 -26.16
CA THR A 7 -12.79 -18.09 -26.59
C THR A 7 -11.38 -17.86 -26.07
N PRO A 8 -10.41 -17.53 -26.93
CA PRO A 8 -9.06 -17.13 -26.49
C PRO A 8 -9.12 -15.91 -25.58
N TYR A 9 -8.36 -15.91 -24.49
CA TYR A 9 -8.30 -14.79 -23.54
C TYR A 9 -6.91 -14.71 -22.91
N LEU A 10 -6.64 -13.57 -22.26
CA LEU A 10 -5.53 -13.37 -21.34
C LEU A 10 -6.08 -12.97 -19.98
N LEU A 11 -5.50 -13.51 -18.92
CA LEU A 11 -5.81 -13.16 -17.53
C LEU A 11 -4.66 -12.32 -16.96
N LEU A 12 -4.99 -11.09 -16.55
CA LEU A 12 -4.02 -10.06 -16.17
C LEU A 12 -4.27 -9.58 -14.74
N ASP A 13 -3.23 -9.54 -13.91
CA ASP A 13 -3.26 -8.90 -12.58
C ASP A 13 -2.59 -7.53 -12.63
N LEU A 14 -3.25 -6.52 -12.08
CA LEU A 14 -2.80 -5.14 -12.20
C LEU A 14 -2.00 -4.67 -10.98
N GLY A 15 -1.54 -5.57 -10.12
CA GLY A 15 -0.78 -5.25 -8.91
C GLY A 15 -1.65 -4.95 -7.69
N ASP A 16 -1.00 -4.69 -6.54
CA ASP A 16 -1.61 -4.60 -5.20
C ASP A 16 -2.27 -5.92 -4.71
N HIS A 17 -1.85 -7.07 -5.25
CA HIS A 17 -2.32 -8.37 -4.76
C HIS A 17 -1.71 -8.76 -3.40
N SER A 18 -0.62 -8.11 -2.96
CA SER A 18 0.14 -8.42 -1.74
C SER A 18 0.14 -7.26 -0.73
N ASP A 19 -1.02 -6.96 -0.13
CA ASP A 19 -1.11 -6.02 1.01
C ASP A 19 -0.72 -6.72 2.33
N LYS A 20 0.36 -6.26 2.98
CA LYS A 20 0.87 -6.78 4.27
C LYS A 20 -0.10 -6.61 5.45
N VAL A 21 -1.24 -5.92 5.28
CA VAL A 21 -2.36 -6.00 6.23
C VAL A 21 -2.92 -7.43 6.35
N HIS A 22 -2.83 -8.23 5.29
CA HIS A 22 -3.41 -9.56 5.28
C HIS A 22 -2.44 -10.57 5.92
N PRO A 23 -2.87 -11.39 6.92
CA PRO A 23 -1.98 -12.32 7.61
C PRO A 23 -1.26 -13.31 6.68
N ILE A 24 -1.94 -13.79 5.62
CA ILE A 24 -1.30 -14.64 4.60
C ILE A 24 -0.13 -13.91 3.95
N THR A 25 -0.32 -12.66 3.53
CA THR A 25 0.71 -11.87 2.88
C THR A 25 1.86 -11.59 3.84
N GLU A 26 1.57 -11.21 5.08
CA GLU A 26 2.60 -10.95 6.07
C GLU A 26 3.41 -12.22 6.37
N GLY A 27 2.74 -13.30 6.79
CA GLY A 27 3.41 -14.50 7.26
C GLY A 27 4.15 -15.25 6.15
N THR A 28 3.67 -15.18 4.90
CA THR A 28 4.35 -15.82 3.75
C THR A 28 5.19 -14.86 2.94
N VAL A 29 5.26 -13.58 3.33
CA VAL A 29 5.98 -12.54 2.58
C VAL A 29 5.53 -12.51 1.12
N GLY A 30 4.21 -12.44 0.90
CA GLY A 30 3.57 -12.40 -0.43
C GLY A 30 3.61 -13.70 -1.24
N LYS A 31 4.39 -14.71 -0.85
CA LYS A 31 4.45 -16.00 -1.56
C LYS A 31 3.13 -16.75 -1.62
N GLY A 32 2.30 -16.61 -0.59
CA GLY A 32 0.94 -17.16 -0.61
C GLY A 32 0.06 -16.49 -1.65
N ASN A 33 0.25 -15.19 -1.91
CA ASN A 33 -0.46 -14.46 -2.95
C ASN A 33 -0.03 -14.95 -4.34
N VAL A 34 1.28 -15.08 -4.59
CA VAL A 34 1.82 -15.65 -5.83
C VAL A 34 1.28 -17.06 -6.09
N GLN A 35 1.21 -17.91 -5.06
CA GLN A 35 0.61 -19.24 -5.19
C GLN A 35 -0.87 -19.17 -5.62
N LEU A 36 -1.67 -18.25 -5.08
CA LEU A 36 -3.07 -18.09 -5.48
C LEU A 36 -3.22 -17.57 -6.92
N LEU A 37 -2.28 -16.75 -7.40
CA LEU A 37 -2.25 -16.32 -8.81
C LEU A 37 -1.84 -17.49 -9.73
N ASN A 38 -0.90 -18.33 -9.32
CA ASN A 38 -0.56 -19.56 -10.05
C ASN A 38 -1.74 -20.53 -10.13
N ASP A 39 -2.45 -20.76 -9.00
CA ASP A 39 -3.64 -21.62 -8.93
C ASP A 39 -4.74 -21.16 -9.91
N LEU A 40 -4.81 -19.85 -10.20
CA LEU A 40 -5.74 -19.24 -11.15
C LEU A 40 -5.20 -19.12 -12.58
N GLN A 41 -3.94 -19.52 -12.81
CA GLN A 41 -3.27 -19.51 -14.10
C GLN A 41 -3.29 -18.12 -14.77
N TYR A 42 -2.92 -17.08 -14.02
CA TYR A 42 -2.68 -15.76 -14.61
C TYR A 42 -1.60 -15.86 -15.70
N ASP A 43 -1.74 -15.06 -16.76
CA ASP A 43 -0.72 -14.99 -17.82
C ASP A 43 0.34 -13.96 -17.47
N TYR A 44 -0.11 -12.79 -17.03
CA TYR A 44 0.73 -11.63 -16.76
C TYR A 44 0.28 -10.89 -15.51
N ALA A 45 1.26 -10.30 -14.82
CA ALA A 45 1.00 -9.36 -13.73
C ALA A 45 1.88 -8.11 -13.88
N THR A 46 1.43 -6.96 -13.40
CA THR A 46 2.31 -5.86 -13.01
C THR A 46 2.36 -5.78 -11.48
N ILE A 47 3.09 -4.81 -10.93
CA ILE A 47 3.17 -4.58 -9.48
C ILE A 47 2.45 -3.29 -9.10
N GLY A 48 1.87 -3.31 -7.91
CA GLY A 48 1.31 -2.12 -7.28
C GLY A 48 2.28 -1.49 -6.30
N ASN A 49 1.80 -0.46 -5.60
CA ASN A 49 2.57 0.13 -4.50
C ASN A 49 2.71 -0.83 -3.32
N ASN A 50 1.76 -1.73 -3.09
CA ASN A 50 1.86 -2.68 -1.98
C ASN A 50 3.09 -3.57 -2.17
N GLU A 51 3.32 -4.15 -3.34
CA GLU A 51 4.56 -4.90 -3.61
C GLU A 51 5.78 -3.97 -3.65
N GLY A 52 5.66 -2.85 -4.37
CA GLY A 52 6.80 -2.00 -4.69
C GLY A 52 7.42 -1.23 -3.53
N ILE A 53 6.61 -0.82 -2.55
CA ILE A 53 7.07 0.06 -1.45
C ILE A 53 6.83 -0.47 -0.03
N THR A 54 6.16 -1.63 0.14
CA THR A 54 5.98 -2.24 1.47
C THR A 54 6.86 -3.45 1.73
N PHE A 55 7.51 -3.97 0.69
CA PHE A 55 8.49 -5.05 0.77
C PHE A 55 9.90 -4.45 0.76
N SER A 56 10.79 -5.01 1.56
CA SER A 56 12.22 -4.73 1.46
C SER A 56 12.77 -5.17 0.09
N LYS A 57 13.95 -4.67 -0.27
CA LYS A 57 14.63 -5.08 -1.51
C LYS A 57 14.70 -6.58 -1.67
N LYS A 58 15.12 -7.27 -0.60
CA LYS A 58 15.26 -8.73 -0.61
C LYS A 58 13.92 -9.42 -0.80
N GLU A 59 12.89 -8.98 -0.07
CA GLU A 59 11.59 -9.63 -0.16
C GLU A 59 10.97 -9.44 -1.56
N LEU A 60 11.09 -8.27 -2.19
CA LEU A 60 10.60 -8.05 -3.55
C LEU A 60 11.41 -8.81 -4.61
N GLU A 61 12.74 -8.91 -4.45
CA GLU A 61 13.59 -9.77 -5.30
C GLU A 61 13.16 -11.24 -5.26
N GLU A 62 12.76 -11.69 -4.08
CA GLU A 62 12.35 -13.07 -3.87
C GLU A 62 10.89 -13.30 -4.20
N LEU A 63 10.00 -12.29 -4.17
CA LEU A 63 8.53 -12.43 -4.28
C LEU A 63 8.10 -13.31 -5.46
N TYR A 64 8.60 -13.04 -6.66
CA TYR A 64 8.14 -13.68 -7.90
C TYR A 64 8.98 -14.88 -8.36
N THR A 65 9.92 -15.38 -7.55
CA THR A 65 10.78 -16.52 -7.94
C THR A 65 10.04 -17.84 -8.17
N GLU A 66 8.78 -17.94 -7.71
CA GLU A 66 7.90 -19.11 -7.88
C GLU A 66 6.67 -18.77 -8.74
N ALA A 67 6.65 -17.62 -9.42
CA ALA A 67 5.54 -17.25 -10.29
C ALA A 67 5.52 -18.13 -11.55
N GLU A 68 4.34 -18.64 -11.90
CA GLU A 68 4.08 -19.36 -13.16
C GLU A 68 3.54 -18.41 -14.26
N PHE A 69 3.52 -17.11 -13.96
CA PHE A 69 3.14 -16.00 -14.84
C PHE A 69 4.33 -15.05 -15.03
N GLU A 70 4.31 -14.26 -16.12
CA GLU A 70 5.37 -13.27 -16.36
C GLU A 70 5.01 -11.92 -15.72
N VAL A 71 5.96 -11.31 -15.00
CA VAL A 71 5.75 -9.99 -14.40
C VAL A 71 6.27 -8.90 -15.35
N ILE A 72 5.37 -8.02 -15.80
CA ILE A 72 5.66 -6.94 -16.73
C ILE A 72 5.68 -5.62 -15.97
N VAL A 73 6.86 -5.01 -15.84
CA VAL A 73 7.08 -3.69 -15.23
C VAL A 73 8.23 -2.99 -15.95
N SER A 74 7.93 -1.91 -16.68
CA SER A 74 8.90 -1.20 -17.50
C SER A 74 9.72 -0.17 -16.74
N ASN A 75 9.19 0.43 -15.67
CA ASN A 75 9.86 1.53 -14.97
C ASN A 75 10.68 1.16 -13.73
N LEU A 76 10.76 -0.12 -13.31
CA LEU A 76 11.50 -0.53 -12.10
C LEU A 76 12.88 -1.11 -12.40
N TYR A 77 13.90 -0.56 -11.77
CA TYR A 77 15.30 -0.92 -11.96
C TYR A 77 16.05 -1.07 -10.63
N HIS A 78 17.12 -1.84 -10.65
CA HIS A 78 18.17 -1.72 -9.65
C HIS A 78 18.90 -0.38 -9.76
N GLN A 79 19.60 0.02 -8.71
CA GLN A 79 20.36 1.28 -8.67
C GLN A 79 21.53 1.33 -9.68
N ASP A 80 21.97 0.19 -10.20
CA ASP A 80 22.98 0.11 -11.27
C ASP A 80 22.37 0.22 -12.69
N GLY A 81 21.05 0.43 -12.79
CA GLY A 81 20.31 0.55 -14.04
C GLY A 81 19.89 -0.78 -14.66
N THR A 82 20.22 -1.92 -14.06
CA THR A 82 19.75 -3.23 -14.53
C THR A 82 18.32 -3.52 -14.06
N ARG A 83 17.61 -4.42 -14.77
CA ARG A 83 16.24 -4.83 -14.41
C ARG A 83 16.28 -6.08 -13.51
N PRO A 84 15.45 -6.17 -12.46
CA PRO A 84 15.25 -7.42 -11.72
C PRO A 84 14.92 -8.59 -12.64
N SER A 85 15.50 -9.75 -12.36
CA SER A 85 15.41 -10.93 -13.25
C SER A 85 14.00 -11.50 -13.39
N TRP A 86 13.11 -11.19 -12.44
CA TRP A 86 11.70 -11.58 -12.47
C TRP A 86 10.82 -10.64 -13.30
N ALA A 87 11.34 -9.48 -13.74
CA ALA A 87 10.59 -8.47 -14.46
C ALA A 87 11.03 -8.33 -15.93
N ILE A 88 10.06 -8.13 -16.82
CA ILE A 88 10.28 -7.71 -18.21
C ILE A 88 9.58 -6.37 -18.49
N PRO A 89 10.07 -5.53 -19.43
CA PRO A 89 9.47 -4.22 -19.68
C PRO A 89 8.14 -4.32 -20.45
N TYR A 90 8.05 -5.25 -21.38
CA TYR A 90 6.87 -5.51 -22.19
C TYR A 90 6.88 -6.96 -22.69
N LYS A 91 5.75 -7.39 -23.24
CA LYS A 91 5.59 -8.70 -23.89
C LYS A 91 4.78 -8.55 -25.17
N ILE A 92 5.20 -9.21 -26.25
CA ILE A 92 4.35 -9.46 -27.41
C ILE A 92 3.77 -10.87 -27.26
N HIS A 93 2.45 -10.98 -27.15
CA HIS A 93 1.72 -12.24 -27.06
C HIS A 93 0.88 -12.44 -28.33
N GLU A 94 1.01 -13.59 -28.99
CA GLU A 94 0.17 -13.91 -30.15
C GLU A 94 -1.10 -14.65 -29.70
N LEU A 95 -2.26 -14.02 -29.87
CA LEU A 95 -3.56 -14.57 -29.53
C LEU A 95 -4.39 -14.73 -30.81
N SER A 96 -4.60 -15.98 -31.25
CA SER A 96 -5.38 -16.29 -32.46
C SER A 96 -4.91 -15.55 -33.73
N GLY A 97 -3.59 -15.43 -33.90
CA GLY A 97 -2.97 -14.76 -35.05
C GLY A 97 -2.90 -13.23 -34.94
N VAL A 98 -3.32 -12.66 -33.80
CA VAL A 98 -3.19 -11.22 -33.49
C VAL A 98 -2.08 -11.03 -32.46
N LYS A 99 -1.13 -10.14 -32.75
CA LYS A 99 -0.03 -9.79 -31.84
C LYS A 99 -0.47 -8.69 -30.87
N VAL A 100 -0.52 -9.04 -29.60
CA VAL A 100 -0.89 -8.15 -28.50
C VAL A 100 0.38 -7.72 -27.76
N GLY A 101 0.75 -6.47 -27.89
CA GLY A 101 1.82 -5.83 -27.11
C GLY A 101 1.30 -5.41 -25.74
N ILE A 102 1.96 -5.85 -24.68
CA ILE A 102 1.55 -5.62 -23.29
C ILE A 102 2.68 -4.90 -22.58
N ILE A 103 2.43 -3.69 -22.10
CA ILE A 103 3.38 -2.88 -21.32
C ILE A 103 2.87 -2.75 -19.90
N GLY A 104 3.75 -2.84 -18.90
CA GLY A 104 3.40 -2.64 -17.50
C GLY A 104 4.08 -1.43 -16.90
N ILE A 105 3.36 -0.62 -16.13
CA ILE A 105 3.90 0.52 -15.38
C ILE A 105 3.31 0.57 -13.97
N THR A 106 4.09 1.11 -13.04
CA THR A 106 3.64 1.37 -11.66
C THR A 106 3.92 2.80 -11.23
N ILE A 107 3.21 3.27 -10.19
CA ILE A 107 3.32 4.64 -9.71
C ILE A 107 4.73 4.96 -9.17
N PRO A 108 5.41 6.02 -9.67
CA PRO A 108 6.81 6.29 -9.33
C PRO A 108 6.95 7.04 -7.99
N TYR A 109 6.76 6.34 -6.87
CA TYR A 109 7.09 6.87 -5.54
C TYR A 109 8.62 6.92 -5.31
N GLU A 110 9.32 7.75 -6.10
CA GLU A 110 10.80 7.79 -6.21
C GLU A 110 11.53 7.74 -4.86
N GLN A 111 11.08 8.55 -3.90
CA GLN A 111 11.70 8.60 -2.57
C GLN A 111 11.63 7.25 -1.83
N PHE A 112 10.50 6.55 -1.92
CA PHE A 112 10.29 5.26 -1.25
C PHE A 112 11.09 4.15 -1.93
N TYR A 113 11.00 4.06 -3.26
CA TYR A 113 11.79 3.10 -4.03
C TYR A 113 13.29 3.30 -3.80
N SER A 114 13.77 4.55 -3.79
CA SER A 114 15.19 4.87 -3.53
C SER A 114 15.65 4.40 -2.15
N LEU A 115 14.85 4.64 -1.11
CA LEU A 115 15.14 4.18 0.25
C LEU A 115 15.14 2.65 0.37
N LEU A 116 14.36 1.97 -0.46
CA LEU A 116 14.32 0.51 -0.58
C LEU A 116 15.38 -0.05 -1.54
N GLY A 117 16.29 0.79 -2.07
CA GLY A 117 17.39 0.34 -2.92
C GLY A 117 16.99 0.03 -4.37
N TRP A 118 15.90 0.63 -4.84
CA TRP A 118 15.39 0.59 -6.20
C TRP A 118 15.52 1.96 -6.89
N THR A 119 15.48 1.95 -8.22
CA THR A 119 15.25 3.14 -9.04
C THR A 119 13.93 2.93 -9.78
N ILE A 120 13.06 3.93 -9.75
CA ILE A 120 11.79 3.93 -10.45
C ILE A 120 11.78 5.14 -11.39
N ASP A 121 11.54 4.93 -12.67
CA ASP A 121 11.45 6.02 -13.63
C ASP A 121 9.99 6.51 -13.74
N SER A 122 9.83 7.81 -14.01
CA SER A 122 8.53 8.35 -14.36
C SER A 122 8.13 7.85 -15.75
N PRO A 123 6.96 7.20 -15.92
CA PRO A 123 6.51 6.75 -17.24
C PRO A 123 6.45 7.88 -18.28
N TYR A 124 6.21 9.12 -17.85
CA TYR A 124 6.18 10.29 -18.73
C TYR A 124 7.53 10.59 -19.43
N ASN A 125 8.65 10.02 -18.96
CA ASN A 125 9.96 10.24 -19.54
C ASN A 125 10.27 9.35 -20.75
N TYR A 126 9.72 8.13 -20.80
CA TYR A 126 10.12 7.12 -21.79
C TYR A 126 8.97 6.37 -22.46
N LEU A 127 7.76 6.40 -21.89
CA LEU A 127 6.69 5.47 -22.29
C LEU A 127 6.23 5.68 -23.74
N GLN A 128 6.25 6.90 -24.27
CA GLN A 128 5.87 7.13 -25.68
C GLN A 128 6.83 6.42 -26.65
N GLU A 129 8.13 6.43 -26.38
CA GLU A 129 9.12 5.73 -27.20
C GLU A 129 8.89 4.22 -27.12
N LEU A 130 8.70 3.69 -25.90
CA LEU A 130 8.40 2.28 -25.70
C LEU A 130 7.10 1.84 -26.39
N VAL A 131 6.05 2.67 -26.35
CA VAL A 131 4.78 2.40 -27.03
C VAL A 131 4.97 2.36 -28.55
N ASN A 132 5.80 3.24 -29.11
CA ASN A 132 6.10 3.23 -30.54
C ASN A 132 6.80 1.93 -30.94
N ASP A 133 7.85 1.54 -30.21
CA ASP A 133 8.62 0.31 -30.47
C ASP A 133 7.70 -0.93 -30.39
N VAL A 134 6.89 -1.03 -29.32
CA VAL A 134 5.96 -2.14 -29.13
C VAL A 134 4.88 -2.16 -30.22
N ARG A 135 4.40 -0.99 -30.65
CA ARG A 135 3.40 -0.87 -31.72
C ARG A 135 3.93 -1.34 -33.06
N GLU A 136 5.21 -1.10 -33.40
CA GLU A 136 5.80 -1.58 -34.66
C GLU A 136 5.74 -3.12 -34.79
N GLU A 137 5.71 -3.82 -33.65
CA GLU A 137 5.66 -5.28 -33.59
C GLU A 137 4.27 -5.85 -33.26
N SER A 138 3.27 -4.99 -32.97
CA SER A 138 1.97 -5.39 -32.43
C SER A 138 0.78 -4.84 -33.19
N ASP A 139 -0.23 -5.67 -33.36
CA ASP A 139 -1.55 -5.29 -33.88
C ASP A 139 -2.33 -4.46 -32.85
N VAL A 140 -2.22 -4.83 -31.57
CA VAL A 140 -2.93 -4.21 -30.45
C VAL A 140 -1.94 -3.89 -29.32
N VAL A 141 -2.04 -2.72 -28.71
CA VAL A 141 -1.20 -2.32 -27.56
C VAL A 141 -2.05 -2.09 -26.30
N ILE A 142 -1.76 -2.86 -25.27
CA ILE A 142 -2.37 -2.82 -23.94
C ILE A 142 -1.36 -2.27 -22.94
N LEU A 143 -1.77 -1.28 -22.15
CA LEU A 143 -1.02 -0.76 -21.02
C LEU A 143 -1.66 -1.23 -19.70
N MET A 144 -0.95 -2.08 -18.96
CA MET A 144 -1.25 -2.44 -17.57
C MET A 144 -0.72 -1.33 -16.65
N SER A 145 -1.62 -0.47 -16.17
CA SER A 145 -1.23 0.75 -15.44
C SER A 145 -1.63 0.71 -13.97
N HIS A 146 -0.65 0.73 -13.08
CA HIS A 146 -0.86 1.00 -11.65
C HIS A 146 -0.63 2.48 -11.29
N MET A 147 -1.01 3.41 -12.18
CA MET A 147 -0.83 4.85 -11.97
C MET A 147 -2.05 5.55 -11.34
N GLY A 148 -3.23 4.93 -11.43
CA GLY A 148 -4.48 5.56 -10.99
C GLY A 148 -5.21 6.30 -12.11
N LEU A 149 -6.54 6.34 -12.03
CA LEU A 149 -7.41 6.80 -13.11
C LEU A 149 -7.06 8.20 -13.65
N GLY A 150 -6.73 9.14 -12.77
CA GLY A 150 -6.36 10.50 -13.20
C GLY A 150 -5.10 10.54 -14.06
N ASN A 151 -4.10 9.71 -13.72
CA ASN A 151 -2.89 9.56 -14.52
C ASN A 151 -3.17 8.75 -15.79
N ASP A 152 -4.01 7.70 -15.71
CA ASP A 152 -4.42 6.91 -16.88
C ASP A 152 -5.09 7.79 -17.95
N GLU A 153 -5.99 8.69 -17.53
CA GLU A 153 -6.61 9.68 -18.43
C GLU A 153 -5.59 10.67 -19.01
N GLN A 154 -4.59 11.08 -18.22
CA GLN A 154 -3.55 11.98 -18.68
C GLN A 154 -2.67 11.28 -19.74
N LEU A 155 -2.23 10.05 -19.47
CA LEU A 155 -1.48 9.23 -20.42
C LEU A 155 -2.25 9.06 -21.74
N ALA A 156 -3.55 8.75 -21.68
CA ALA A 156 -4.38 8.65 -22.89
C ALA A 156 -4.56 9.98 -23.66
N ARG A 157 -4.42 11.13 -22.99
CA ARG A 157 -4.44 12.45 -23.65
C ARG A 157 -3.11 12.78 -24.33
N GLU A 158 -2.00 12.41 -23.69
CA GLU A 158 -0.66 12.83 -24.08
C GLU A 158 0.04 11.83 -25.00
N MET A 159 -0.34 10.55 -24.94
CA MET A 159 0.32 9.47 -25.67
C MET A 159 -0.53 8.91 -26.79
N THR A 160 0.11 8.57 -27.91
CA THR A 160 -0.52 7.93 -29.06
C THR A 160 -0.05 6.49 -29.21
N GLY A 161 -0.89 5.63 -29.80
CA GLY A 161 -0.53 4.24 -30.06
C GLY A 161 -0.84 3.28 -28.91
N ILE A 162 -1.66 3.67 -27.94
CA ILE A 162 -2.21 2.76 -26.91
C ILE A 162 -3.68 2.48 -27.23
N ASP A 163 -4.06 1.21 -27.38
CA ASP A 163 -5.45 0.84 -27.65
C ASP A 163 -6.29 0.81 -26.39
N VAL A 164 -5.75 0.21 -25.34
CA VAL A 164 -6.42 -0.01 -24.06
C VAL A 164 -5.48 0.25 -22.89
N ILE A 165 -5.94 1.01 -21.90
CA ILE A 165 -5.33 1.10 -20.57
C ILE A 165 -6.19 0.31 -19.59
N ILE A 166 -5.59 -0.72 -18.99
CA ILE A 166 -6.19 -1.47 -17.89
C ILE A 166 -5.57 -0.93 -16.60
N GLY A 167 -6.33 -0.06 -15.91
CA GLY A 167 -5.85 0.73 -14.79
C GLY A 167 -6.16 0.13 -13.41
N ALA A 168 -5.34 0.47 -12.42
CA ALA A 168 -5.51 0.12 -11.01
C ALA A 168 -5.20 1.30 -10.07
N HIS A 169 -4.71 1.04 -8.86
CA HIS A 169 -4.34 2.00 -7.79
C HIS A 169 -5.50 2.77 -7.12
N THR A 170 -6.36 3.43 -7.91
CA THR A 170 -7.41 4.32 -7.37
C THR A 170 -8.73 3.63 -7.03
N HIS A 171 -8.83 2.33 -7.31
CA HIS A 171 -9.99 1.50 -7.01
C HIS A 171 -11.31 1.96 -7.63
N HIS A 172 -11.28 2.68 -8.77
CA HIS A 172 -12.50 3.06 -9.46
C HIS A 172 -13.16 1.84 -10.09
N VAL A 173 -14.50 1.87 -10.17
CA VAL A 173 -15.27 0.86 -10.90
C VAL A 173 -15.82 1.52 -12.16
N LEU A 174 -15.20 1.24 -13.30
CA LEU A 174 -15.65 1.72 -14.61
C LEU A 174 -16.53 0.65 -15.25
N LYS A 175 -17.85 0.74 -15.05
CA LYS A 175 -18.80 -0.29 -15.50
C LYS A 175 -18.74 -0.59 -16.99
N HIS A 176 -18.42 0.40 -17.82
CA HIS A 176 -18.39 0.32 -19.29
C HIS A 176 -17.08 0.86 -19.89
N GLY A 177 -16.02 0.99 -19.08
CA GLY A 177 -14.82 1.76 -19.44
C GLY A 177 -15.10 3.25 -19.70
N VAL A 178 -14.06 3.98 -20.07
CA VAL A 178 -14.09 5.39 -20.49
C VAL A 178 -13.14 5.54 -21.68
N VAL A 179 -13.58 6.18 -22.75
CA VAL A 179 -12.72 6.46 -23.91
C VAL A 179 -12.16 7.89 -23.79
N VAL A 180 -10.84 8.00 -23.92
CA VAL A 180 -10.12 9.28 -23.97
C VAL A 180 -9.29 9.27 -25.25
N ASN A 181 -9.55 10.24 -26.14
CA ASN A 181 -9.09 10.19 -27.53
C ASN A 181 -9.46 8.84 -28.17
N ASP A 182 -8.48 8.08 -28.66
CA ASP A 182 -8.68 6.77 -29.26
C ASP A 182 -8.41 5.62 -28.28
N THR A 183 -8.12 5.89 -27.01
CA THR A 183 -7.73 4.87 -26.00
C THR A 183 -8.89 4.54 -25.07
N LEU A 184 -9.19 3.24 -24.92
CA LEU A 184 -10.17 2.75 -23.94
C LEU A 184 -9.51 2.54 -22.58
N ILE A 185 -10.08 3.11 -21.52
CA ILE A 185 -9.62 2.97 -20.14
C ILE A 185 -10.62 2.14 -19.35
N THR A 186 -10.14 1.17 -18.56
CA THR A 186 -10.98 0.37 -17.65
C THR A 186 -10.34 0.20 -16.28
N GLN A 187 -11.16 0.07 -15.22
CA GLN A 187 -10.75 -0.30 -13.86
C GLN A 187 -11.83 -1.16 -13.21
N ALA A 188 -11.43 -2.22 -12.49
CA ALA A 188 -12.32 -3.21 -11.88
C ALA A 188 -12.45 -3.08 -10.34
N GLY A 189 -12.31 -1.88 -9.79
CA GLY A 189 -12.45 -1.64 -8.36
C GLY A 189 -11.34 -2.27 -7.52
N LYS A 190 -11.71 -2.99 -6.45
CA LYS A 190 -10.78 -3.65 -5.52
C LYS A 190 -11.38 -4.87 -4.83
N ASN A 191 -10.51 -5.63 -4.16
CA ASN A 191 -10.85 -6.76 -3.28
C ASN A 191 -11.65 -7.87 -3.99
N GLY A 192 -11.44 -8.03 -5.30
CA GLY A 192 -12.16 -9.01 -6.10
C GLY A 192 -13.66 -8.77 -6.22
N ASN A 193 -14.21 -7.59 -5.84
CA ASN A 193 -15.66 -7.33 -5.94
C ASN A 193 -16.16 -7.36 -7.40
N TYR A 194 -15.27 -7.06 -8.34
CA TYR A 194 -15.49 -7.13 -9.77
C TYR A 194 -14.32 -7.83 -10.46
N VAL A 195 -14.60 -8.47 -11.59
CA VAL A 195 -13.60 -8.93 -12.57
C VAL A 195 -13.79 -8.07 -13.82
N GLY A 196 -12.68 -7.52 -14.33
CA GLY A 196 -12.68 -6.75 -15.57
C GLY A 196 -12.72 -7.68 -16.78
N GLU A 197 -13.54 -7.34 -17.77
CA GLU A 197 -13.59 -8.00 -19.07
C GLU A 197 -13.35 -6.92 -20.13
N VAL A 198 -12.36 -7.12 -20.99
CA VAL A 198 -12.10 -6.26 -22.15
C VAL A 198 -12.21 -7.11 -23.40
N THR A 199 -13.05 -6.68 -24.34
CA THR A 199 -13.21 -7.33 -25.65
C THR A 199 -12.72 -6.38 -26.73
N ILE A 200 -11.81 -6.88 -27.57
CA ILE A 200 -11.26 -6.15 -28.71
C ILE A 200 -11.62 -6.94 -29.96
N SER A 201 -12.39 -6.32 -30.85
CA SER A 201 -12.71 -6.87 -32.16
C SER A 201 -11.65 -6.39 -33.15
N TYR A 202 -10.92 -7.31 -33.76
CA TYR A 202 -9.84 -7.01 -34.70
C TYR A 202 -10.15 -7.60 -36.09
N ASP A 203 -9.93 -6.82 -37.15
CA ASP A 203 -10.05 -7.27 -38.53
C ASP A 203 -8.66 -7.69 -39.04
N ILE A 204 -8.45 -9.01 -39.14
CA ILE A 204 -7.16 -9.59 -39.55
C ILE A 204 -6.83 -9.25 -41.01
N GLU A 205 -7.82 -9.16 -41.91
CA GLU A 205 -7.54 -8.92 -43.33
C GLU A 205 -7.12 -7.47 -43.59
N ARG A 206 -7.66 -6.54 -42.79
CA ARG A 206 -7.42 -5.10 -42.94
C ARG A 206 -6.42 -4.55 -41.92
N GLU A 207 -5.98 -5.38 -40.98
CA GLU A 207 -4.98 -5.06 -39.95
C GLU A 207 -5.36 -3.82 -39.09
N TYR A 208 -6.58 -3.81 -38.53
CA TYR A 208 -7.04 -2.72 -37.66
C TYR A 208 -8.07 -3.15 -36.62
N VAL A 209 -8.12 -2.40 -35.52
CA VAL A 209 -9.11 -2.56 -34.46
C VAL A 209 -10.45 -1.98 -34.89
N LEU A 210 -11.51 -2.81 -34.84
CA LEU A 210 -12.88 -2.45 -35.17
C LEU A 210 -13.61 -1.80 -33.99
N GLU A 211 -13.50 -2.43 -32.82
CA GLU A 211 -14.28 -2.08 -31.64
C GLU A 211 -13.54 -2.51 -30.38
N LYS A 212 -13.73 -1.73 -29.31
CA LYS A 212 -13.15 -1.96 -27.99
C LYS A 212 -14.24 -1.75 -26.95
N GLU A 213 -14.54 -2.78 -26.16
CA GLU A 213 -15.50 -2.71 -25.07
C GLU A 213 -14.85 -3.16 -23.77
N ALA A 214 -15.27 -2.58 -22.64
CA ALA A 214 -14.84 -3.01 -21.33
C ALA A 214 -16.00 -3.05 -20.34
N TYR A 215 -16.01 -4.04 -19.46
CA TYR A 215 -17.04 -4.24 -18.44
C TYR A 215 -16.41 -4.60 -17.09
N ALA A 216 -16.95 -4.02 -16.01
CA ALA A 216 -16.65 -4.45 -14.65
C ALA A 216 -17.76 -5.40 -14.16
N VAL A 217 -17.48 -6.70 -14.17
CA VAL A 217 -18.47 -7.75 -13.86
C VAL A 217 -18.44 -8.09 -12.37
N SER A 218 -19.55 -7.85 -11.66
CA SER A 218 -19.62 -8.14 -10.23
C SER A 218 -19.57 -9.64 -9.95
N VAL A 219 -18.84 -10.04 -8.89
CA VAL A 219 -18.75 -11.44 -8.44
C VAL A 219 -19.63 -11.78 -7.23
N ARG A 220 -20.35 -10.80 -6.66
CA ARG A 220 -21.04 -10.90 -5.36
C ARG A 220 -21.95 -12.11 -5.18
N ASN A 221 -22.50 -12.65 -6.27
CA ASN A 221 -23.44 -13.77 -6.25
C ASN A 221 -22.88 -15.04 -6.93
N ARG A 222 -21.57 -15.14 -7.11
CA ARG A 222 -20.93 -16.35 -7.64
C ARG A 222 -20.68 -17.34 -6.52
N LYS A 223 -20.77 -18.63 -6.85
CA LYS A 223 -20.44 -19.72 -5.92
C LYS A 223 -18.93 -19.71 -5.67
N GLU A 224 -18.53 -19.85 -4.41
CA GLU A 224 -17.14 -20.06 -4.04
C GLU A 224 -16.61 -21.38 -4.61
N ASP A 225 -15.35 -21.37 -5.01
CA ASP A 225 -14.63 -22.54 -5.48
C ASP A 225 -14.02 -23.32 -4.29
N ASP A 226 -14.43 -24.57 -4.13
CA ASP A 226 -14.02 -25.41 -3.00
C ASP A 226 -12.50 -25.69 -2.95
N PRO A 227 -11.82 -26.01 -4.08
CA PRO A 227 -10.37 -26.05 -4.14
C PRO A 227 -9.70 -24.76 -3.67
N THR A 228 -10.10 -23.61 -4.21
CA THR A 228 -9.56 -22.30 -3.82
C THR A 228 -9.73 -22.02 -2.33
N ARG A 229 -10.92 -22.32 -1.78
CA ARG A 229 -11.19 -22.18 -0.34
C ARG A 229 -10.25 -23.05 0.51
N LYS A 230 -9.91 -24.26 0.06
CA LYS A 230 -8.94 -25.13 0.75
C LYS A 230 -7.51 -24.56 0.64
N SER A 231 -7.10 -24.05 -0.53
CA SER A 231 -5.81 -23.37 -0.68
C SER A 231 -5.67 -22.21 0.31
N ILE A 232 -6.70 -21.36 0.41
CA ILE A 232 -6.72 -20.23 1.37
C ILE A 232 -6.60 -20.72 2.82
N GLN A 233 -7.31 -21.80 3.19
CA GLN A 233 -7.23 -22.38 4.54
C GLN A 233 -5.82 -22.90 4.86
N HIS A 234 -5.20 -23.62 3.92
CA HIS A 234 -3.82 -24.10 4.08
C HIS A 234 -2.83 -22.95 4.19
N LEU A 235 -2.96 -21.92 3.35
CA LEU A 235 -2.12 -20.73 3.40
C LEU A 235 -2.29 -19.96 4.72
N SER A 236 -3.51 -19.87 5.25
CA SER A 236 -3.78 -19.25 6.55
C SER A 236 -3.04 -19.97 7.67
N ILE A 237 -3.11 -21.31 7.71
CA ILE A 237 -2.38 -22.11 8.70
C ILE A 237 -0.87 -21.95 8.54
N LYS A 238 -0.36 -21.99 7.30
CA LYS A 238 1.06 -21.79 7.00
C LYS A 238 1.53 -20.41 7.49
N ALA A 239 0.79 -19.36 7.17
CA ALA A 239 1.12 -18.00 7.57
C ALA A 239 1.11 -17.82 9.09
N GLN A 240 0.12 -18.40 9.77
CA GLN A 240 0.06 -18.38 11.23
C GLN A 240 1.28 -19.07 11.85
N ASN A 241 1.68 -20.25 11.35
CA ASN A 241 2.88 -20.94 11.83
C ASN A 241 4.16 -20.13 11.59
N LEU A 242 4.24 -19.39 10.49
CA LEU A 242 5.39 -18.51 10.20
C LEU A 242 5.43 -17.26 11.08
N LEU A 243 4.29 -16.87 11.66
CA LEU A 243 4.15 -15.75 12.59
C LEU A 243 4.09 -16.17 14.06
N ASP A 244 4.28 -17.46 14.37
CA ASP A 244 4.16 -17.99 15.74
C ASP A 244 5.43 -17.77 16.60
N GLU A 245 6.45 -17.11 16.04
CA GLU A 245 7.64 -16.70 16.79
C GLU A 245 7.25 -15.83 17.99
N VAL A 246 7.60 -16.29 19.19
CA VAL A 246 7.36 -15.58 20.45
C VAL A 246 8.36 -14.42 20.58
N VAL A 247 7.84 -13.20 20.68
CA VAL A 247 8.59 -11.95 20.86
C VAL A 247 8.90 -11.70 22.33
N CYS A 248 7.91 -11.87 23.21
CA CYS A 248 8.07 -11.68 24.66
C CYS A 248 7.02 -12.47 25.45
N ARG A 249 7.10 -12.43 26.78
CA ARG A 249 6.06 -12.96 27.67
C ARG A 249 5.59 -11.89 28.63
N LEU A 250 4.29 -11.59 28.59
CA LEU A 250 3.67 -10.61 29.47
C LEU A 250 3.16 -11.25 30.77
N GLU A 251 3.51 -10.67 31.91
CA GLU A 251 2.97 -11.05 33.22
C GLU A 251 1.57 -10.47 33.48
N GLN A 252 1.23 -9.38 32.79
CA GLN A 252 -0.05 -8.68 32.87
C GLN A 252 -0.45 -8.19 31.47
N PRO A 253 -1.76 -8.09 31.16
CA PRO A 253 -2.21 -7.56 29.88
C PRO A 253 -1.79 -6.10 29.68
N LEU A 254 -1.57 -5.72 28.43
CA LEU A 254 -1.33 -4.33 28.02
C LEU A 254 -2.54 -3.80 27.25
N GLU A 255 -3.24 -2.84 27.86
CA GLU A 255 -4.47 -2.27 27.30
C GLU A 255 -4.18 -1.29 26.15
N ALA A 256 -4.98 -1.37 25.09
CA ALA A 256 -5.03 -0.39 24.00
C ALA A 256 -6.44 0.20 23.90
N GLU A 257 -6.58 1.48 24.20
CA GLU A 257 -7.86 2.18 24.26
C GLU A 257 -7.83 3.37 23.31
N TRP A 258 -8.87 3.51 22.48
CA TRP A 258 -8.86 4.55 21.44
C TRP A 258 -9.17 5.95 21.99
N PHE A 259 -9.97 6.06 23.05
CA PHE A 259 -10.50 7.35 23.52
C PHE A 259 -10.01 7.78 24.90
N LYS A 260 -9.14 7.00 25.53
CA LYS A 260 -8.50 7.32 26.81
C LYS A 260 -7.07 6.81 26.79
N ARG A 261 -6.22 7.40 27.62
CA ARG A 261 -4.82 6.98 27.74
C ARG A 261 -4.73 5.53 28.22
N SER A 262 -3.90 4.73 27.56
CA SER A 262 -3.62 3.35 27.96
C SER A 262 -2.18 2.97 27.65
N VAL A 263 -1.73 1.83 28.18
CA VAL A 263 -0.31 1.46 28.22
C VAL A 263 0.26 1.22 26.83
N LEU A 264 -0.43 0.48 25.96
CA LEU A 264 0.17 0.02 24.70
C LEU A 264 0.42 1.15 23.67
N PRO A 265 -0.49 2.12 23.46
CA PRO A 265 -0.20 3.31 22.65
C PRO A 265 0.97 4.14 23.20
N ASP A 266 1.09 4.28 24.52
CA ASP A 266 2.21 4.96 25.17
C ASP A 266 3.54 4.20 24.90
N GLU A 267 3.54 2.87 24.97
CA GLU A 267 4.70 2.05 24.61
C GLU A 267 5.09 2.22 23.14
N LEU A 268 4.13 2.30 22.22
CA LEU A 268 4.42 2.54 20.79
C LEU A 268 4.98 3.95 20.55
N ALA A 269 4.44 4.97 21.22
CA ALA A 269 4.99 6.33 21.17
C ALA A 269 6.45 6.34 21.69
N ALA A 270 6.73 5.65 22.78
CA ALA A 270 8.08 5.53 23.32
C ALA A 270 9.02 4.77 22.37
N ALA A 271 8.54 3.67 21.77
CA ALA A 271 9.27 2.91 20.76
C ALA A 271 9.69 3.80 19.58
N LEU A 272 8.75 4.60 19.07
CA LEU A 272 9.01 5.55 18.00
C LEU A 272 10.11 6.55 18.39
N ARG A 273 9.99 7.18 19.56
CA ARG A 273 10.98 8.16 20.04
C ARG A 273 12.37 7.55 20.14
N GLU A 274 12.48 6.42 20.83
CA GLU A 274 13.76 5.77 21.12
C GLU A 274 14.43 5.21 19.85
N TRP A 275 13.68 4.45 19.06
CA TRP A 275 14.20 3.76 17.87
C TRP A 275 14.56 4.75 16.76
N CYS A 276 13.77 5.80 16.56
CA CYS A 276 14.07 6.83 15.56
C CYS A 276 15.15 7.83 16.02
N HIS A 277 15.58 7.80 17.29
CA HIS A 277 16.41 8.81 17.93
C HIS A 277 15.82 10.22 17.73
N ALA A 278 14.61 10.41 18.27
CA ALA A 278 13.86 11.65 18.25
C ALA A 278 13.70 12.21 19.67
N ASP A 279 13.34 13.49 19.76
CA ASP A 279 13.06 14.15 21.04
C ASP A 279 11.69 13.72 21.58
N ILE A 280 10.74 13.47 20.66
CA ILE A 280 9.33 13.23 20.97
C ILE A 280 8.82 12.06 20.15
N GLY A 281 8.04 11.19 20.77
CA GLY A 281 7.25 10.15 20.10
C GLY A 281 5.79 10.56 20.06
N MET A 282 5.14 10.40 18.91
CA MET A 282 3.75 10.81 18.72
C MET A 282 3.02 9.81 17.81
N ILE A 283 1.96 9.18 18.31
CA ILE A 283 1.15 8.24 17.54
C ILE A 283 -0.30 8.24 18.00
N ASN A 284 -1.24 8.11 17.07
CA ASN A 284 -2.65 8.01 17.40
C ASN A 284 -2.99 6.60 17.91
N SER A 285 -3.78 6.49 18.97
CA SER A 285 -4.09 5.20 19.62
C SER A 285 -4.87 4.24 18.72
N GLY A 286 -5.61 4.76 17.73
CA GLY A 286 -6.29 3.96 16.71
C GLY A 286 -5.36 3.22 15.75
N MET A 287 -4.04 3.42 15.85
CA MET A 287 -3.03 2.57 15.21
C MET A 287 -2.95 1.17 15.84
N LEU A 288 -3.52 1.00 17.04
CA LEU A 288 -3.62 -0.29 17.71
C LEU A 288 -5.08 -0.69 17.80
N LEU A 289 -5.44 -1.79 17.13
CA LEU A 289 -6.83 -2.25 17.04
C LEU A 289 -7.34 -2.91 18.32
N ASP A 290 -6.43 -3.43 19.15
CA ASP A 290 -6.74 -4.18 20.36
C ASP A 290 -5.50 -4.24 21.29
N GLY A 291 -5.71 -4.65 22.53
CA GLY A 291 -4.64 -4.87 23.52
C GLY A 291 -3.94 -6.22 23.37
N LEU A 292 -2.97 -6.46 24.25
CA LEU A 292 -2.28 -7.74 24.40
C LEU A 292 -2.65 -8.41 25.71
N SER A 293 -2.99 -9.69 25.67
CA SER A 293 -3.27 -10.52 26.85
C SER A 293 -2.00 -10.91 27.60
N GLU A 294 -2.14 -11.35 28.85
CA GLU A 294 -1.03 -12.02 29.55
C GLU A 294 -0.60 -13.32 28.83
N GLY A 295 0.68 -13.68 28.96
CA GLY A 295 1.25 -14.88 28.33
C GLY A 295 2.24 -14.58 27.21
N ASN A 296 2.49 -15.59 26.37
CA ASN A 296 3.42 -15.46 25.25
C ASN A 296 2.80 -14.59 24.16
N ILE A 297 3.56 -13.60 23.69
CA ILE A 297 3.16 -12.71 22.60
C ILE A 297 3.95 -13.07 21.36
N SER A 298 3.27 -13.50 20.31
CA SER A 298 3.89 -13.82 19.03
C SER A 298 3.85 -12.66 18.03
N ARG A 299 4.59 -12.79 16.93
CA ARG A 299 4.49 -11.87 15.77
C ARG A 299 3.06 -11.82 15.21
N GLU A 300 2.32 -12.93 15.24
CA GLU A 300 0.90 -12.98 14.87
C GLU A 300 0.06 -12.08 15.77
N ASN A 301 0.29 -12.13 17.08
CA ASN A 301 -0.47 -11.30 18.03
C ASN A 301 -0.22 -9.81 17.77
N ILE A 302 1.03 -9.45 17.51
CA ILE A 302 1.43 -8.07 17.21
C ILE A 302 0.86 -7.61 15.87
N HIS A 303 0.90 -8.45 14.83
CA HIS A 303 0.32 -8.14 13.52
C HIS A 303 -1.19 -7.92 13.63
N ARG A 304 -1.90 -8.79 14.36
CA ARG A 304 -3.35 -8.67 14.59
C ARG A 304 -3.75 -7.32 15.18
N ILE A 305 -2.98 -6.80 16.13
CA ILE A 305 -3.29 -5.52 16.79
C ILE A 305 -2.70 -4.30 16.07
N CYS A 306 -1.63 -4.47 15.29
CA CYS A 306 -0.98 -3.40 14.53
C CYS A 306 -0.80 -3.83 13.06
N PRO A 307 -1.89 -4.04 12.31
CA PRO A 307 -1.81 -4.64 10.97
C PRO A 307 -1.45 -3.63 9.87
N HIS A 308 -1.22 -2.37 10.24
CA HIS A 308 -1.08 -1.29 9.27
C HIS A 308 0.26 -1.38 8.53
N PRO A 309 0.26 -1.38 7.18
CA PRO A 309 1.48 -1.15 6.40
C PRO A 309 1.86 0.34 6.45
N VAL A 310 2.30 0.78 7.63
CA VAL A 310 2.66 2.17 7.95
C VAL A 310 4.06 2.16 8.54
N ASN A 311 4.92 3.06 8.06
CA ASN A 311 6.32 3.13 8.44
C ASN A 311 6.57 4.22 9.50
N PRO A 312 7.61 4.07 10.33
CA PRO A 312 8.11 5.16 11.15
C PRO A 312 8.63 6.30 10.27
N CYS A 313 8.37 7.52 10.73
CA CYS A 313 8.89 8.74 10.13
C CYS A 313 9.39 9.68 11.23
N LYS A 314 10.55 10.30 11.02
CA LYS A 314 11.05 11.39 11.84
C LYS A 314 10.89 12.71 11.11
N VAL A 315 10.14 13.63 11.67
CA VAL A 315 9.90 14.98 11.15
C VAL A 315 10.56 16.01 12.07
N ILE A 316 11.10 17.08 11.50
CA ILE A 316 11.64 18.22 12.25
C ILE A 316 10.60 19.35 12.23
N LEU A 317 10.13 19.75 13.40
CA LEU A 317 9.07 20.76 13.55
C LEU A 317 9.50 21.84 14.54
N LYS A 318 9.09 23.09 14.29
CA LYS A 318 9.20 24.14 15.31
C LYS A 318 8.21 23.89 16.44
N GLY A 319 8.54 24.30 17.66
CA GLY A 319 7.63 24.17 18.81
C GLY A 319 6.28 24.86 18.59
N SER A 320 6.22 25.95 17.82
CA SER A 320 4.96 26.59 17.41
C SER A 320 4.10 25.68 16.53
N GLU A 321 4.71 25.02 15.55
CA GLU A 321 4.01 24.10 14.63
C GLU A 321 3.55 22.85 15.36
N LEU A 322 4.39 22.32 16.25
CA LEU A 322 4.06 21.17 17.08
C LEU A 322 2.90 21.47 18.03
N ARG A 323 2.85 22.67 18.62
CA ARG A 323 1.70 23.10 19.44
C ARG A 323 0.40 23.12 18.65
N GLU A 324 0.42 23.62 17.41
CA GLU A 324 -0.76 23.62 16.52
C GLU A 324 -1.20 22.19 16.19
N ILE A 325 -0.26 21.32 15.84
CA ILE A 325 -0.52 19.91 15.55
C ILE A 325 -1.15 19.22 16.76
N ILE A 326 -0.56 19.36 17.95
CA ILE A 326 -1.07 18.73 19.18
C ILE A 326 -2.48 19.24 19.49
N SER A 327 -2.69 20.56 19.40
CA SER A 327 -4.01 21.15 19.66
C SER A 327 -5.06 20.63 18.69
N TYR A 328 -4.72 20.48 17.41
CA TYR A 328 -5.63 19.95 16.39
C TYR A 328 -5.87 18.44 16.56
N ALA A 329 -4.82 17.67 16.84
CA ALA A 329 -4.87 16.22 17.06
C ALA A 329 -5.79 15.81 18.23
N MET A 330 -6.00 16.72 19.18
CA MET A 330 -6.83 16.52 20.36
C MET A 330 -8.28 17.00 20.19
N THR A 331 -8.64 17.55 19.03
CA THR A 331 -10.04 17.93 18.74
C THR A 331 -10.92 16.69 18.57
N ASP A 332 -12.19 16.81 18.96
CA ASP A 332 -13.16 15.71 18.79
C ASP A 332 -13.30 15.28 17.32
N ASP A 333 -13.19 16.22 16.38
CA ASP A 333 -13.22 15.96 14.95
C ASP A 333 -12.09 15.02 14.51
N ILE A 334 -10.87 15.21 15.04
CA ILE A 334 -9.74 14.34 14.73
C ILE A 334 -9.83 13.02 15.49
N VAL A 335 -10.11 13.06 16.79
CA VAL A 335 -10.16 11.85 17.63
C VAL A 335 -11.21 10.85 17.12
N ASN A 336 -12.38 11.33 16.70
CA ASN A 336 -13.47 10.50 16.17
C ASN A 336 -13.40 10.29 14.65
N LEU A 337 -12.35 10.78 13.97
CA LEU A 337 -12.26 10.70 12.52
C LEU A 337 -12.16 9.24 12.07
N SER A 338 -13.19 8.77 11.36
CA SER A 338 -13.14 7.48 10.67
C SER A 338 -12.52 7.64 9.29
N PHE A 339 -11.40 6.95 9.07
CA PHE A 339 -10.60 7.07 7.86
C PHE A 339 -9.92 5.74 7.52
N LYS A 340 -9.82 5.41 6.22
CA LYS A 340 -9.00 4.31 5.71
C LYS A 340 -8.25 4.78 4.47
N GLY A 341 -6.93 4.56 4.44
CA GLY A 341 -6.04 5.04 3.40
C GLY A 341 -4.67 5.37 3.94
N LEU A 342 -3.69 5.68 3.08
CA LEU A 342 -2.32 6.02 3.49
C LEU A 342 -1.70 4.96 4.43
N GLY A 343 -1.88 3.68 4.11
CA GLY A 343 -1.44 2.56 4.98
C GLY A 343 -2.33 2.31 6.22
N PHE A 344 -3.10 3.29 6.68
CA PHE A 344 -3.99 3.11 7.84
C PHE A 344 -5.19 2.21 7.52
N ARG A 345 -5.49 1.28 8.44
CA ARG A 345 -6.55 0.27 8.33
C ARG A 345 -7.45 0.21 9.58
N GLY A 346 -7.32 1.18 10.49
CA GLY A 346 -8.11 1.27 11.71
C GLY A 346 -9.53 1.79 11.46
N GLU A 347 -10.28 1.91 12.54
CA GLU A 347 -11.68 2.37 12.49
C GLU A 347 -11.80 3.88 12.72
N VAL A 348 -11.05 4.40 13.71
CA VAL A 348 -10.98 5.80 14.11
C VAL A 348 -9.53 6.18 14.38
N MET A 349 -9.18 7.47 14.33
CA MET A 349 -7.84 7.93 14.71
C MET A 349 -7.55 7.68 16.20
N GLY A 350 -8.53 7.94 17.08
CA GLY A 350 -8.32 7.89 18.52
C GLY A 350 -7.47 9.07 19.04
N ILE A 351 -7.26 9.10 20.35
CA ILE A 351 -6.43 10.13 21.00
C ILE A 351 -4.96 10.00 20.60
N MET A 352 -4.23 11.09 20.68
CA MET A 352 -2.79 11.08 20.45
C MET A 352 -2.05 10.63 21.72
N ALA A 353 -1.25 9.58 21.60
CA ALA A 353 -0.29 9.15 22.61
C ALA A 353 1.05 9.86 22.37
N PHE A 354 1.71 10.23 23.47
CA PHE A 354 2.95 10.98 23.44
C PHE A 354 3.99 10.35 24.36
N ASP A 355 5.25 10.39 23.93
CA ASP A 355 6.41 10.17 24.79
C ASP A 355 7.42 11.31 24.62
N GLY A 356 8.05 11.72 25.72
CA GLY A 356 8.87 12.94 25.79
C GLY A 356 8.08 14.25 25.97
N LEU A 357 6.75 14.22 25.89
CA LEU A 357 5.86 15.36 26.15
C LEU A 357 4.87 15.10 27.28
N GLU A 358 4.56 16.14 28.04
CA GLU A 358 3.39 16.23 28.90
C GLU A 358 2.45 17.31 28.37
N VAL A 359 1.23 16.91 28.00
CA VAL A 359 0.19 17.83 27.50
C VAL A 359 -0.87 18.00 28.58
N LYS A 360 -1.09 19.25 29.01
CA LYS A 360 -2.09 19.59 30.03
C LYS A 360 -3.33 20.15 29.36
N THR A 361 -4.49 19.56 29.67
CA THR A 361 -5.78 20.01 29.16
C THR A 361 -6.69 20.53 30.26
N VAL A 362 -7.59 21.45 29.88
CA VAL A 362 -8.71 21.91 30.71
C VAL A 362 -9.99 21.69 29.93
N LEU A 363 -11.00 21.10 30.59
CA LEU A 363 -12.36 21.01 30.06
C LEU A 363 -13.01 22.40 30.13
N MET A 364 -13.36 22.98 29.00
CA MET A 364 -14.04 24.28 28.95
C MET A 364 -15.57 24.13 29.01
N GLU A 365 -16.26 25.27 29.14
CA GLU A 365 -17.73 25.32 29.31
C GLU A 365 -18.51 24.76 28.10
N ASP A 366 -17.88 24.70 26.93
CA ASP A 366 -18.42 24.06 25.72
C ASP A 366 -18.29 22.53 25.73
N GLY A 367 -17.69 21.96 26.76
CA GLY A 367 -17.47 20.52 26.91
C GLY A 367 -16.24 19.99 26.18
N LEU A 368 -15.42 20.86 25.56
CA LEU A 368 -14.23 20.47 24.82
C LEU A 368 -12.98 20.52 25.71
N GLN A 369 -12.04 19.60 25.46
CA GLN A 369 -10.72 19.66 26.10
C GLN A 369 -9.80 20.60 25.32
N HIS A 370 -9.33 21.64 25.99
CA HIS A 370 -8.39 22.60 25.43
C HIS A 370 -6.99 22.39 26.00
N VAL A 371 -6.00 22.37 25.11
CA VAL A 371 -4.57 22.35 25.49
C VAL A 371 -4.21 23.69 26.13
N THR A 372 -3.73 23.64 27.38
CA THR A 372 -3.32 24.81 28.14
C THR A 372 -1.80 24.96 28.17
N ASP A 373 -1.11 23.86 28.43
CA ASP A 373 0.35 23.82 28.49
C ASP A 373 0.88 22.55 27.81
N ILE A 374 2.03 22.69 27.17
CA ILE A 374 2.79 21.56 26.63
C ILE A 374 4.20 21.68 27.19
N LEU A 375 4.63 20.65 27.92
CA LEU A 375 5.94 20.56 28.53
C LEU A 375 6.77 19.50 27.81
N HIS A 376 7.99 19.86 27.42
CA HIS A 376 9.01 18.93 26.93
C HIS A 376 10.09 18.81 28.01
N ASN A 377 10.33 17.60 28.53
CA ASN A 377 11.25 17.35 29.65
C ASN A 377 11.02 18.27 30.87
N GLY A 378 9.75 18.56 31.18
CA GLY A 378 9.35 19.40 32.32
C GLY A 378 9.48 20.92 32.10
N GLN A 379 9.93 21.37 30.92
CA GLN A 379 9.99 22.79 30.56
C GLN A 379 8.95 23.14 29.50
N GLN A 380 8.46 24.38 29.49
CA GLN A 380 7.51 24.82 28.48
C GLN A 380 8.09 24.64 27.07
N LEU A 381 7.30 24.05 26.17
CA LEU A 381 7.68 23.88 24.77
C LEU A 381 8.02 25.25 24.15
N ALA A 382 9.29 25.46 23.83
CA ALA A 382 9.78 26.71 23.28
C ALA A 382 9.32 26.85 21.83
N SER A 383 8.70 27.99 21.49
CA SER A 383 8.01 28.14 20.20
C SER A 383 8.98 28.16 19.01
N ASP A 384 10.17 28.73 19.18
CA ASP A 384 11.16 28.93 18.11
C ASP A 384 12.19 27.81 18.00
N GLU A 385 12.21 26.86 18.95
CA GLU A 385 13.09 25.71 18.90
C GLU A 385 12.57 24.63 17.95
N GLU A 386 13.49 23.91 17.31
CA GLU A 386 13.16 22.74 16.49
C GLU A 386 13.24 21.47 17.32
N TYR A 387 12.25 20.60 17.14
CA TYR A 387 12.15 19.30 17.79
C TYR A 387 12.07 18.21 16.73
N ALA A 388 12.83 17.13 16.95
CA ALA A 388 12.67 15.90 16.20
C ALA A 388 11.49 15.10 16.76
N VAL A 389 10.47 14.89 15.94
CA VAL A 389 9.26 14.13 16.30
C VAL A 389 9.22 12.85 15.48
N ALA A 390 9.21 11.70 16.17
CA ALA A 390 8.98 10.39 15.57
C ALA A 390 7.49 10.05 15.58
N THR A 391 6.96 9.70 14.41
CA THR A 391 5.53 9.46 14.19
C THR A 391 5.30 8.52 13.01
N ALA A 392 4.05 8.35 12.58
CA ALA A 392 3.69 7.57 11.39
C ALA A 392 3.89 8.39 10.10
N ASP A 393 4.44 7.76 9.06
CA ASP A 393 4.62 8.37 7.75
C ASP A 393 3.32 8.83 7.08
N MET A 394 2.19 8.19 7.38
CA MET A 394 0.85 8.57 6.90
C MET A 394 0.52 10.04 7.15
N PHE A 395 1.04 10.61 8.23
CA PHE A 395 0.83 12.03 8.58
C PHE A 395 1.59 13.00 7.66
N THR A 396 2.47 12.49 6.80
CA THR A 396 3.26 13.29 5.86
C THR A 396 2.68 13.35 4.44
N PHE A 397 1.73 12.47 4.10
CA PHE A 397 1.11 12.39 2.76
C PHE A 397 -0.28 13.04 2.68
N GLY A 398 -0.97 13.14 3.82
CA GLY A 398 -2.36 13.58 3.91
C GLY A 398 -2.56 15.09 4.10
N LYS A 399 -3.82 15.44 4.38
CA LYS A 399 -4.24 16.80 4.74
C LYS A 399 -4.33 17.03 6.25
N PHE A 400 -4.03 16.00 7.06
CA PHE A 400 -4.22 16.06 8.52
C PHE A 400 -3.33 17.12 9.16
N TYR A 401 -2.03 17.08 8.87
CA TYR A 401 -1.05 17.99 9.45
C TYR A 401 -0.18 18.61 8.33
N PRO A 402 -0.64 19.71 7.71
CA PRO A 402 0.08 20.36 6.61
C PRO A 402 1.55 20.70 6.94
N GLN A 403 1.84 21.05 8.20
CA GLN A 403 3.17 21.35 8.69
C GLN A 403 4.12 20.15 8.49
N MET A 404 3.68 18.91 8.77
CA MET A 404 4.47 17.68 8.55
C MET A 404 4.71 17.35 7.08
N LYS A 405 3.80 17.78 6.19
CA LYS A 405 3.98 17.60 4.74
C LYS A 405 5.16 18.42 4.21
N HIS A 406 5.40 19.60 4.77
CA HIS A 406 6.47 20.50 4.32
C HIS A 406 7.74 20.44 5.18
N ALA A 407 7.66 19.82 6.36
CA ALA A 407 8.79 19.61 7.26
C ALA A 407 9.90 18.76 6.62
N LYS A 408 11.14 19.03 7.06
CA LYS A 408 12.28 18.13 6.83
C LYS A 408 11.97 16.80 7.51
N LYS A 409 12.16 15.69 6.79
CA LYS A 409 11.77 14.37 7.28
C LYS A 409 12.65 13.24 6.79
N LYS A 410 12.66 12.17 7.57
CA LYS A 410 13.33 10.90 7.28
C LYS A 410 12.32 9.78 7.47
N TYR A 411 12.10 8.99 6.41
CA TYR A 411 11.36 7.74 6.49
C TYR A 411 12.30 6.61 6.89
N TYR A 412 11.76 5.64 7.63
CA TYR A 412 12.47 4.43 8.03
C TYR A 412 11.80 3.24 7.35
N LEU A 413 12.45 2.77 6.29
CA LEU A 413 12.01 1.65 5.46
C LEU A 413 13.11 0.59 5.53
N PRO A 414 12.75 -0.71 5.54
CA PRO A 414 11.41 -1.28 5.35
C PRO A 414 10.58 -1.44 6.65
N GLU A 415 11.09 -1.02 7.80
CA GLU A 415 10.43 -1.27 9.11
C GLU A 415 9.05 -0.65 9.20
N MET A 416 8.11 -1.37 9.79
CA MET A 416 6.74 -0.89 10.04
C MET A 416 6.52 -0.64 11.53
N LEU A 417 5.42 0.06 11.88
CA LEU A 417 5.11 0.36 13.28
C LEU A 417 5.00 -0.89 14.16
N ARG A 418 4.55 -2.01 13.60
CA ARG A 418 4.53 -3.30 14.29
C ARG A 418 5.90 -3.87 14.60
N ASP A 419 6.92 -3.57 13.78
CA ASP A 419 8.30 -3.98 14.06
C ASP A 419 8.88 -3.20 15.24
N LEU A 420 8.56 -1.91 15.32
CA LEU A 420 8.93 -1.08 16.47
C LEU A 420 8.18 -1.51 17.73
N LEU A 421 6.90 -1.90 17.62
CA LEU A 421 6.17 -2.46 18.75
C LEU A 421 6.79 -3.77 19.23
N ALA A 422 7.13 -4.68 18.32
CA ALA A 422 7.82 -5.93 18.66
C ALA A 422 9.18 -5.66 19.33
N TRP A 423 9.99 -4.78 18.75
CA TRP A 423 11.26 -4.35 19.34
C TRP A 423 11.07 -3.81 20.76
N ARG A 424 10.05 -2.97 20.98
CA ARG A 424 9.79 -2.39 22.29
C ARG A 424 9.39 -3.44 23.33
N LEU A 425 8.53 -4.38 22.92
CA LEU A 425 8.07 -5.46 23.80
C LEU A 425 9.24 -6.36 24.21
N GLU A 426 10.06 -6.79 23.25
CA GLU A 426 11.25 -7.63 23.47
C GLU A 426 12.28 -6.98 24.42
N ASN A 427 12.44 -5.66 24.36
CA ASN A 427 13.42 -4.96 25.21
C ASN A 427 12.90 -4.66 26.62
N ARG A 428 11.59 -4.74 26.85
CA ARG A 428 10.97 -4.29 28.10
C ARG A 428 10.39 -5.42 28.96
N TYR A 429 9.95 -6.51 28.32
CA TYR A 429 9.28 -7.64 28.95
C TYR A 429 9.98 -8.94 28.55
#